data_AF-A0A9D1Z6G5-F1
#
_entry.id   AF-A0A9D1Z6G5-F1
#
_cell.length_a   1.000
_cell.length_b   1.000
_cell.length_c   1.000
_cell.angle_alpha   90.00
_cell.angle_beta   90.00
_cell.angle_gamma   90.00
#
_symmetry.space_group_name_H-M   'P 1'
#
loop_
_entity.id
_entity.type
_entity.pdbx_description
1 polymer ?
#
loop_
_entity_poly.entity_id
_entity_poly.type
_entity_poly.pdbx_seq_one_letter_code
_entity_poly.pdbx_strand_id
1 'polypeptide(L)'
;MAMFIGSLSEFKKFFSIYCKNKVVQMTKSIKNEKENICEYCKQKRELETVYIKGSDRINVIESILNKNFKQSETVDNYFVDLHKFEEYFIDAQKPIEKHFYFLCNDCHKKYDKNEISEDQIRKKINYTKNEGRKLILGCPVYDPFRDYIAKKPKVPLEFYKRGNESMQDYVKRLLVLCRDHNLLTPNRLAQLQDLRWCKEHIGLQYPWLEKHRWKTIVSGHRRYYKGFTLLCNGTKYFVCSQWWKDLFEDYEYNLRKWVESLFNNSLS
;
A
#
# COMPACT_ATOMS: atom_id res chain seq x y z
N MET A 1 -33.44 -11.10 -2.36
CA MET A 1 -32.22 -11.61 -1.69
C MET A 1 -32.00 -13.01 -2.22
N ALA A 2 -30.88 -13.26 -2.92
CA ALA A 2 -30.61 -14.58 -3.49
C ALA A 2 -29.96 -15.47 -2.44
N MET A 3 -30.54 -16.65 -2.23
CA MET A 3 -30.10 -17.61 -1.22
C MET A 3 -29.64 -18.90 -1.89
N PHE A 4 -28.61 -19.53 -1.35
CA PHE A 4 -28.23 -20.90 -1.67
C PHE A 4 -28.43 -21.80 -0.46
N ILE A 5 -28.97 -22.99 -0.70
CA ILE A 5 -29.12 -24.05 0.30
C ILE A 5 -28.57 -25.32 -0.31
N GLY A 6 -27.60 -25.94 0.35
CA GLY A 6 -26.97 -27.17 -0.14
C GLY A 6 -25.62 -27.44 0.50
N SER A 7 -24.93 -28.43 -0.05
CA SER A 7 -23.61 -28.90 0.40
C SER A 7 -22.45 -28.03 -0.11
N LEU A 8 -21.26 -28.25 0.44
CA LEU A 8 -20.04 -27.58 0.00
C LEU A 8 -19.71 -27.95 -1.47
N SER A 9 -19.93 -29.21 -1.83
CA SER A 9 -19.71 -29.72 -3.18
C SER A 9 -20.60 -29.02 -4.22
N GLU A 10 -21.88 -28.87 -3.90
CA GLU A 10 -22.84 -28.17 -4.76
C GLU A 10 -22.48 -26.69 -4.88
N PHE A 11 -22.15 -26.03 -3.78
CA PHE A 11 -21.73 -24.63 -3.82
C PHE A 11 -20.53 -24.44 -4.74
N LYS A 12 -19.49 -25.27 -4.59
CA LYS A 12 -18.29 -25.22 -5.45
C LYS A 12 -18.64 -25.48 -6.90
N LYS A 13 -19.51 -26.46 -7.19
CA LYS A 13 -19.92 -26.81 -8.56
C LYS A 13 -20.51 -25.62 -9.31
N PHE A 14 -21.37 -24.83 -8.65
CA PHE A 14 -22.08 -23.72 -9.29
C PHE A 14 -21.35 -22.37 -9.16
N PHE A 15 -20.72 -22.09 -8.02
CA PHE A 15 -20.17 -20.76 -7.72
C PHE A 15 -18.65 -20.64 -7.88
N SER A 16 -17.90 -21.73 -8.13
CA SER A 16 -16.44 -21.60 -8.35
C SER A 16 -16.10 -20.75 -9.57
N ILE A 17 -16.87 -20.88 -10.65
CA ILE A 17 -16.70 -20.08 -11.88
C ILE A 17 -17.05 -18.62 -11.60
N TYR A 18 -18.14 -18.38 -10.87
CA TYR A 18 -18.53 -17.04 -10.43
C TYR A 18 -17.41 -16.36 -9.65
N CYS A 19 -16.85 -17.03 -8.64
CA CYS A 19 -15.75 -16.53 -7.83
C CYS A 19 -14.51 -16.24 -8.66
N LYS A 20 -14.18 -17.10 -9.63
CA LYS A 20 -13.08 -16.86 -10.59
C LYS A 20 -13.30 -15.58 -11.38
N ASN A 21 -14.49 -15.40 -11.95
CA ASN A 21 -14.82 -14.21 -12.74
C ASN A 21 -14.78 -12.95 -11.89
N LYS A 22 -15.22 -13.03 -10.63
CA LYS A 22 -15.14 -11.92 -9.69
C LYS A 22 -13.71 -11.47 -9.40
N VAL A 23 -12.81 -12.43 -9.20
CA VAL A 23 -11.36 -12.15 -9.05
C VAL A 23 -10.80 -11.47 -10.30
N VAL A 24 -11.12 -11.98 -11.49
CA VAL A 24 -10.69 -11.38 -12.76
C VAL A 24 -11.22 -9.94 -12.91
N GLN A 25 -12.46 -9.70 -12.49
CA GLN A 25 -13.06 -8.37 -12.50
C GLN A 25 -12.34 -7.43 -11.54
N MET A 26 -12.07 -7.85 -10.30
CA MET A 26 -11.43 -6.99 -9.30
C MET A 26 -9.98 -6.66 -9.65
N THR A 27 -9.27 -7.56 -10.31
CA THR A 27 -7.86 -7.35 -10.66
C THR A 27 -7.65 -6.66 -12.00
N LYS A 28 -8.73 -6.35 -12.73
CA LYS A 28 -8.65 -5.73 -14.07
C LYS A 28 -7.98 -4.36 -14.04
N SER A 29 -8.33 -3.50 -13.08
CA SER A 29 -7.72 -2.17 -12.94
C SER A 29 -6.21 -2.27 -12.67
N ILE A 30 -5.81 -3.17 -11.78
CA ILE A 30 -4.40 -3.37 -11.42
C ILE A 30 -3.58 -3.87 -12.61
N LYS A 31 -4.13 -4.79 -13.42
CA LYS A 31 -3.47 -5.24 -14.65
C LYS A 31 -3.29 -4.10 -15.65
N ASN A 32 -4.28 -3.21 -15.76
CA ASN A 32 -4.20 -2.02 -16.62
C ASN A 32 -3.18 -1.00 -16.10
N GLU A 33 -3.15 -0.74 -14.79
CA GLU A 33 -2.15 0.14 -14.15
C GLU A 33 -0.72 -0.39 -14.33
N LYS A 34 -0.54 -1.72 -14.36
CA LYS A 34 0.73 -2.37 -14.69
C LYS A 34 1.02 -2.41 -16.21
N GLU A 35 0.22 -1.71 -17.01
CA GLU A 35 0.29 -1.69 -18.48
C GLU A 35 0.32 -3.08 -19.13
N ASN A 36 -0.29 -4.08 -18.48
CA ASN A 36 -0.22 -5.49 -18.90
C ASN A 36 1.23 -6.03 -19.02
N ILE A 37 2.14 -5.57 -18.15
CA ILE A 37 3.51 -6.07 -18.07
C ILE A 37 3.56 -7.28 -17.12
N CYS A 38 4.03 -8.42 -17.63
CA CYS A 38 4.15 -9.66 -16.84
C CYS A 38 5.13 -9.51 -15.67
N GLU A 39 4.73 -9.92 -14.48
CA GLU A 39 5.53 -9.75 -13.26
C GLU A 39 6.80 -10.61 -13.23
N TYR A 40 6.87 -11.65 -14.06
CA TYR A 40 8.07 -12.47 -14.20
C TYR A 40 8.92 -12.08 -15.42
N CYS A 41 8.40 -12.25 -16.64
CA CYS A 41 9.18 -12.06 -17.87
C CYS A 41 9.26 -10.63 -18.38
N LYS A 42 8.49 -9.70 -17.79
CA LYS A 42 8.48 -8.26 -18.12
C LYS A 42 8.04 -7.90 -19.53
N GLN A 43 7.50 -8.86 -20.27
CA GLN A 43 6.90 -8.62 -21.58
C GLN A 43 5.48 -8.10 -21.41
N LYS A 44 5.09 -7.13 -22.25
CA LYS A 44 3.72 -6.63 -22.35
C LYS A 44 2.85 -7.65 -23.07
N ARG A 45 1.91 -8.27 -22.36
CA ARG A 45 1.03 -9.35 -22.84
C ARG A 45 -0.25 -9.39 -22.02
N GLU A 46 -1.28 -10.09 -22.51
CA GLU A 46 -2.45 -10.38 -21.68
C GLU A 46 -2.04 -11.14 -20.41
N LEU A 47 -2.47 -10.62 -19.26
CA LEU A 47 -2.10 -11.16 -17.94
C LEU A 47 -3.23 -11.96 -17.32
N GLU A 48 -2.85 -13.14 -16.86
CA GLU A 48 -3.66 -14.01 -16.01
C GLU A 48 -3.42 -13.68 -14.54
N THR A 49 -4.46 -13.84 -13.73
CA THR A 49 -4.38 -13.68 -12.28
C THR A 49 -4.14 -15.06 -11.66
N VAL A 50 -2.95 -15.23 -11.09
CA VAL A 50 -2.47 -16.49 -10.55
C VAL A 50 -2.42 -16.40 -9.03
N TYR A 51 -2.98 -17.37 -8.33
CA TYR A 51 -2.92 -17.41 -6.87
C TYR A 51 -1.50 -17.74 -6.40
N ILE A 52 -1.05 -17.06 -5.35
CA ILE A 52 0.12 -17.47 -4.57
C ILE A 52 -0.21 -18.82 -3.90
N LYS A 53 0.76 -19.74 -3.84
CA LYS A 53 0.51 -21.06 -3.25
C LYS A 53 0.07 -20.93 -1.79
N GLY A 54 -0.93 -21.73 -1.43
CA GLY A 54 -1.55 -21.67 -0.10
C GLY A 54 -2.59 -20.55 0.09
N SER A 55 -2.83 -19.72 -0.93
CA SER A 55 -3.93 -18.74 -0.97
C SER A 55 -5.04 -19.16 -1.93
N ASP A 56 -5.16 -20.44 -2.26
CA ASP A 56 -6.04 -20.91 -3.31
C ASP A 56 -7.52 -20.62 -3.03
N ARG A 57 -8.24 -20.32 -4.12
CA ARG A 57 -9.65 -19.96 -4.10
C ARG A 57 -10.53 -20.97 -3.35
N ILE A 58 -10.22 -22.26 -3.47
CA ILE A 58 -11.05 -23.33 -2.88
C ILE A 58 -11.01 -23.22 -1.36
N ASN A 59 -9.82 -23.10 -0.78
CA ASN A 59 -9.65 -22.91 0.66
C ASN A 59 -10.31 -21.63 1.17
N VAL A 60 -10.28 -20.54 0.39
CA VAL A 60 -10.98 -19.30 0.75
C VAL A 60 -12.50 -19.50 0.80
N ILE A 61 -13.07 -20.15 -0.23
CA ILE A 61 -14.51 -20.45 -0.28
C ILE A 61 -14.92 -21.32 0.91
N GLU A 62 -14.19 -22.40 1.15
CA GLU A 62 -14.45 -23.30 2.28
C GLU A 62 -14.42 -22.58 3.63
N SER A 63 -13.39 -21.76 3.86
CA SER A 63 -13.22 -21.00 5.09
C SER A 63 -14.40 -20.05 5.34
N ILE A 64 -14.84 -19.33 4.31
CA ILE A 64 -15.99 -18.40 4.42
C ILE A 64 -17.28 -19.16 4.71
N LEU A 65 -17.53 -20.26 3.99
CA LEU A 65 -18.74 -21.07 4.17
C LEU A 65 -18.79 -21.70 5.57
N ASN A 66 -17.71 -22.33 6.00
CA ASN A 66 -17.61 -22.97 7.32
C ASN A 66 -17.79 -21.96 8.46
N LYS A 67 -17.15 -20.79 8.35
CA LYS A 67 -17.17 -19.79 9.43
C LYS A 67 -18.49 -19.04 9.55
N ASN A 68 -19.20 -18.81 8.44
CA ASN A 68 -20.31 -17.84 8.44
C ASN A 68 -21.67 -18.42 8.03
N PHE A 69 -21.71 -19.57 7.36
CA PHE A 69 -22.94 -20.07 6.72
C PHE A 69 -23.28 -21.53 7.01
N LYS A 70 -22.39 -22.26 7.68
CA LYS A 70 -22.59 -23.66 8.08
C LYS A 70 -23.68 -23.74 9.15
N GLN A 71 -24.67 -24.61 8.95
CA GLN A 71 -25.84 -24.71 9.83
C GLN A 71 -25.60 -25.63 11.04
N SER A 72 -24.72 -26.63 10.87
CA SER A 72 -24.38 -27.59 11.92
C SER A 72 -22.95 -28.05 11.73
N GLU A 73 -22.25 -28.36 12.83
CA GLU A 73 -20.89 -28.88 12.74
C GLU A 73 -20.83 -30.30 12.17
N THR A 74 -21.91 -31.07 12.33
CA THR A 74 -21.97 -32.50 11.99
C THR A 74 -22.55 -32.79 10.61
N VAL A 75 -23.13 -31.79 9.93
CA VAL A 75 -23.81 -31.96 8.64
C VAL A 75 -23.24 -30.97 7.63
N ASP A 76 -22.85 -31.46 6.45
CA ASP A 76 -22.37 -30.62 5.34
C ASP A 76 -23.54 -29.90 4.64
N ASN A 77 -24.12 -28.92 5.34
CA ASN A 77 -25.24 -28.12 4.84
C ASN A 77 -25.05 -26.63 5.18
N TYR A 78 -25.24 -25.78 4.18
CA TYR A 78 -25.02 -24.34 4.26
C TYR A 78 -26.29 -23.59 3.84
N PHE A 79 -26.59 -22.51 4.57
CA PHE A 79 -27.62 -21.55 4.21
C PHE A 79 -26.93 -20.22 3.92
N VAL A 80 -26.69 -19.95 2.64
CA VAL A 80 -25.78 -18.88 2.20
C VAL A 80 -26.59 -17.73 1.63
N ASP A 81 -26.45 -16.56 2.25
CA ASP A 81 -26.81 -15.28 1.62
C ASP A 81 -25.72 -14.94 0.59
N LEU A 82 -26.08 -15.00 -0.70
CA LEU A 82 -25.10 -14.86 -1.77
C LEU A 82 -24.48 -13.45 -1.85
N HIS A 83 -25.18 -12.42 -1.36
CA HIS A 83 -24.61 -11.07 -1.30
C HIS A 83 -23.55 -10.98 -0.21
N LYS A 84 -23.86 -11.46 1.01
CA LYS A 84 -22.88 -11.48 2.11
C LYS A 84 -21.69 -12.37 1.80
N PHE A 85 -21.92 -13.52 1.16
CA PHE A 85 -20.84 -14.38 0.71
C PHE A 85 -19.91 -13.63 -0.24
N GLU A 86 -20.46 -12.92 -1.23
CA GLU A 86 -19.65 -12.11 -2.14
C GLU A 86 -18.84 -11.04 -1.40
N GLU A 87 -19.44 -10.32 -0.44
CA GLU A 87 -18.72 -9.32 0.36
C GLU A 87 -17.53 -9.93 1.10
N TYR A 88 -17.75 -11.04 1.81
CA TYR A 88 -16.67 -11.76 2.51
C TYR A 88 -15.63 -12.31 1.54
N PHE A 89 -16.06 -12.78 0.38
CA PHE A 89 -15.15 -13.29 -0.65
C PHE A 89 -14.28 -12.19 -1.23
N ILE A 90 -14.83 -11.00 -1.51
CA ILE A 90 -14.04 -9.85 -1.99
C ILE A 90 -13.06 -9.39 -0.91
N ASP A 91 -13.50 -9.31 0.35
CA ASP A 91 -12.68 -8.82 1.45
C ASP A 91 -11.50 -9.76 1.74
N ALA A 92 -11.71 -11.08 1.70
CA ALA A 92 -10.68 -12.09 1.93
C ALA A 92 -9.56 -12.08 0.88
N GLN A 93 -9.76 -11.41 -0.26
CA GLN A 93 -8.77 -11.29 -1.34
C GLN A 93 -7.94 -10.00 -1.22
N LYS A 94 -8.16 -9.19 -0.18
CA LYS A 94 -7.44 -7.93 0.05
C LYS A 94 -6.37 -8.08 1.12
N PRO A 95 -5.19 -7.45 0.94
CA PRO A 95 -4.75 -6.72 -0.27
C PRO A 95 -4.33 -7.66 -1.41
N ILE A 96 -4.67 -7.32 -2.66
CA ILE A 96 -4.56 -8.20 -3.84
C ILE A 96 -3.12 -8.69 -4.07
N GLU A 97 -2.13 -7.84 -3.81
CA GLU A 97 -0.70 -8.11 -4.02
C GLU A 97 -0.17 -9.21 -3.10
N LYS A 98 -0.89 -9.56 -2.03
CA LYS A 98 -0.54 -10.66 -1.12
C LYS A 98 -1.11 -12.00 -1.52
N HIS A 99 -2.07 -12.02 -2.45
CA HIS A 99 -2.78 -13.24 -2.85
C HIS A 99 -2.52 -13.62 -4.30
N PHE A 100 -2.06 -12.67 -5.13
CA PHE A 100 -1.96 -12.87 -6.56
C PHE A 100 -0.63 -12.43 -7.17
N TYR A 101 -0.21 -13.16 -8.20
CA TYR A 101 0.71 -12.69 -9.23
C TYR A 101 -0.04 -12.43 -10.55
N PHE A 102 0.49 -11.50 -11.35
CA PHE A 102 0.02 -11.18 -12.69
C PHE A 102 1.02 -11.65 -13.73
N LEU A 103 0.73 -12.82 -14.31
CA LEU A 103 1.65 -13.53 -15.20
C LEU A 103 1.03 -13.67 -16.60
N CYS A 104 1.86 -13.63 -17.64
CA CYS A 104 1.40 -14.11 -18.95
C CYS A 104 1.20 -15.63 -18.89
N ASN A 105 0.38 -16.18 -19.80
CA ASN A 105 0.08 -17.61 -19.89
C ASN A 105 1.33 -18.51 -19.84
N ASP A 106 2.40 -18.14 -20.55
CA ASP A 106 3.66 -18.91 -20.55
C ASP A 106 4.31 -18.98 -19.15
N CYS A 107 4.30 -17.86 -18.42
CA CYS A 107 4.89 -17.80 -17.09
C CYS A 107 3.98 -18.48 -16.05
N HIS A 108 2.66 -18.35 -16.19
CA HIS A 108 1.69 -19.05 -15.36
C HIS A 108 1.86 -20.57 -15.46
N LYS A 109 1.94 -21.12 -16.67
CA LYS A 109 2.20 -22.56 -16.88
C LYS A 109 3.48 -23.03 -16.20
N LYS A 110 4.55 -22.23 -16.27
CA LYS A 110 5.82 -22.53 -15.58
C LYS A 110 5.67 -22.49 -14.06
N TYR A 111 4.86 -21.58 -13.55
CA TYR A 111 4.59 -21.45 -12.11
C TYR A 111 3.82 -22.66 -11.58
N ASP A 112 2.79 -23.09 -12.30
CA ASP A 112 2.00 -24.29 -11.97
C ASP A 112 2.86 -25.56 -11.95
N LYS A 113 3.84 -25.65 -12.87
CA LYS A 113 4.80 -26.75 -12.94
C LYS A 113 5.96 -26.65 -11.94
N ASN A 114 6.00 -25.62 -11.09
CA ASN A 114 7.11 -25.35 -10.18
C ASN A 114 8.46 -25.06 -10.88
N GLU A 115 8.46 -24.78 -12.18
CA GLU A 115 9.67 -24.39 -12.94
C GLU A 115 10.11 -22.96 -12.59
N ILE A 116 9.17 -22.12 -12.15
CA ILE A 116 9.46 -20.81 -11.57
C ILE A 116 8.91 -20.74 -10.14
N SER A 117 9.74 -20.29 -9.21
CA SER A 117 9.39 -20.17 -7.79
C SER A 117 8.88 -18.77 -7.45
N GLU A 118 8.16 -18.66 -6.34
CA GLU A 118 7.71 -17.37 -5.81
C GLU A 118 8.86 -16.41 -5.56
N ASP A 119 9.99 -16.91 -5.05
CA ASP A 119 11.18 -16.10 -4.82
C ASP A 119 11.75 -15.55 -6.12
N GLN A 120 11.72 -16.31 -7.21
CA GLN A 120 12.15 -15.83 -8.52
C GLN A 120 11.23 -14.73 -9.05
N ILE A 121 9.91 -14.88 -8.88
CA ILE A 121 8.93 -13.86 -9.27
C ILE A 121 9.12 -12.60 -8.42
N ARG A 122 9.21 -12.73 -7.09
CA ARG A 122 9.44 -11.60 -6.16
C ARG A 122 10.75 -10.86 -6.46
N LYS A 123 11.84 -11.59 -6.73
CA LYS A 123 13.12 -10.99 -7.17
C LYS A 123 12.94 -10.16 -8.43
N LYS A 124 12.19 -10.65 -9.44
CA LYS A 124 11.92 -9.93 -10.67
C LYS A 124 11.02 -8.71 -10.45
N ILE A 125 9.99 -8.79 -9.61
CA ILE A 125 9.14 -7.64 -9.24
C ILE A 125 9.99 -6.56 -8.54
N ASN A 126 10.83 -6.95 -7.59
CA ASN A 126 11.69 -6.03 -6.85
C ASN A 126 12.78 -5.42 -7.74
N TYR A 127 13.34 -6.19 -8.68
CA TYR A 127 14.29 -5.71 -9.66
C TYR A 127 13.68 -4.62 -10.55
N THR A 128 12.42 -4.75 -10.99
CA THR A 128 11.73 -3.72 -11.81
C THR A 128 11.39 -2.47 -11.01
N LYS A 129 11.03 -2.61 -9.72
CA LYS A 129 10.89 -1.46 -8.81
C LYS A 129 12.23 -0.71 -8.67
N ASN A 130 13.35 -1.41 -8.81
CA ASN A 130 14.69 -0.83 -8.75
C ASN A 130 15.20 -0.30 -10.11
N GLU A 131 14.83 -0.90 -11.25
CA GLU A 131 15.17 -0.40 -12.59
C GLU A 131 14.33 0.80 -13.03
N GLY A 132 13.06 0.87 -12.66
CA GLY A 132 12.24 2.08 -12.84
C GLY A 132 12.80 3.28 -12.07
N ARG A 133 13.62 3.04 -11.03
CA ARG A 133 14.40 4.06 -10.31
C ARG A 133 15.77 4.34 -10.94
N LYS A 134 16.26 3.49 -11.85
CA LYS A 134 17.59 3.56 -12.46
C LYS A 134 17.62 4.34 -13.78
N LEU A 135 16.47 4.48 -14.44
CA LEU A 135 16.30 5.40 -15.59
C LEU A 135 16.16 6.87 -15.18
N ILE A 136 16.01 7.14 -13.88
CA ILE A 136 16.09 8.48 -13.30
C ILE A 136 17.38 8.52 -12.48
N LEU A 137 18.44 9.10 -13.06
CA LEU A 137 19.76 9.39 -12.48
C LEU A 137 20.81 8.26 -12.56
N GLY A 138 21.81 8.47 -13.42
CA GLY A 138 23.05 7.70 -13.49
C GLY A 138 23.93 7.89 -12.25
N CYS A 139 23.63 7.14 -11.18
CA CYS A 139 24.50 6.97 -10.03
C CYS A 139 24.47 5.50 -9.54
N PRO A 140 25.57 4.99 -8.97
CA PRO A 140 25.73 3.59 -8.59
C PRO A 140 24.62 3.14 -7.63
N VAL A 141 24.12 1.92 -7.85
CA VAL A 141 22.96 1.36 -7.12
C VAL A 141 23.34 1.15 -5.66
N TYR A 142 22.87 2.04 -4.80
CA TYR A 142 22.81 1.85 -3.36
C TYR A 142 21.73 0.80 -3.05
N ASP A 143 22.13 -0.32 -2.42
CA ASP A 143 21.27 -1.40 -1.92
C ASP A 143 20.91 -1.10 -0.45
N PRO A 144 19.69 -0.65 -0.14
CA PRO A 144 19.32 -0.28 1.22
C PRO A 144 19.18 -1.47 2.15
N PHE A 145 19.09 -2.73 1.70
CA PHE A 145 18.94 -3.88 2.61
C PHE A 145 20.30 -4.42 3.06
N ARG A 146 21.30 -4.36 2.19
CA ARG A 146 22.66 -4.83 2.50
C ARG A 146 23.42 -3.82 3.36
N ASP A 147 23.15 -2.53 3.21
CA ASP A 147 23.73 -1.47 4.04
C ASP A 147 22.94 -1.20 5.35
N TYR A 148 21.63 -1.48 5.40
CA TYR A 148 20.78 -1.28 6.59
C TYR A 148 21.10 -2.19 7.78
N ILE A 149 21.63 -3.40 7.54
CA ILE A 149 22.15 -4.26 8.62
C ILE A 149 23.53 -3.76 9.08
N ALA A 150 24.31 -3.13 8.20
CA ALA A 150 25.72 -2.89 8.45
C ALA A 150 26.03 -1.57 9.16
N LYS A 151 25.25 -0.49 8.98
CA LYS A 151 25.54 0.82 9.61
C LYS A 151 24.26 1.58 9.97
N LYS A 152 23.93 1.67 11.25
CA LYS A 152 22.76 2.39 11.78
C LYS A 152 22.92 3.92 11.66
N PRO A 153 21.79 4.62 11.47
CA PRO A 153 20.91 4.97 12.61
C PRO A 153 19.60 4.19 12.57
N LYS A 154 19.20 3.56 13.68
CA LYS A 154 17.83 3.02 13.81
C LYS A 154 16.91 4.21 14.10
N VAL A 155 16.19 4.69 13.10
CA VAL A 155 15.02 5.55 13.35
C VAL A 155 14.11 4.83 14.35
N PRO A 156 13.77 5.44 15.49
CA PRO A 156 12.87 4.81 16.47
C PRO A 156 11.52 4.47 15.83
N LEU A 157 10.95 3.32 16.20
CA LEU A 157 9.72 2.82 15.59
C LEU A 157 8.53 3.79 15.73
N GLU A 158 8.56 4.64 16.75
CA GLU A 158 7.54 5.66 16.99
C GLU A 158 7.43 6.69 15.86
N PHE A 159 8.44 6.86 15.01
CA PHE A 159 8.36 7.79 13.86
C PHE A 159 7.62 7.20 12.66
N TYR A 160 7.25 5.92 12.68
CA TYR A 160 6.49 5.29 11.60
C TYR A 160 4.99 5.29 11.87
N LYS A 161 4.22 5.09 10.80
CA LYS A 161 2.77 5.02 10.88
C LYS A 161 2.33 3.77 11.64
N ARG A 162 1.38 3.93 12.56
CA ARG A 162 0.74 2.82 13.29
C ARG A 162 -0.38 2.22 12.44
N GLY A 163 -0.65 0.92 12.61
CA GLY A 163 -1.69 0.23 11.84
C GLY A 163 -3.09 0.82 12.02
N ASN A 164 -3.40 1.32 13.22
CA ASN A 164 -4.72 1.83 13.58
C ASN A 164 -4.90 3.36 13.50
N GLU A 165 -3.87 4.12 13.12
CA GLU A 165 -3.98 5.58 13.04
C GLU A 165 -4.30 6.05 11.62
N SER A 166 -5.01 7.18 11.51
CA SER A 166 -5.26 7.81 10.20
C SER A 166 -3.99 8.47 9.66
N MET A 167 -3.91 8.72 8.35
CA MET A 167 -2.80 9.48 7.75
C MET A 167 -2.70 10.88 8.36
N GLN A 168 -3.84 11.52 8.62
CA GLN A 168 -3.89 12.85 9.22
C GLN A 168 -3.33 12.87 10.64
N ASP A 169 -3.64 11.86 11.44
CA ASP A 169 -3.14 11.78 12.82
C ASP A 169 -1.66 11.37 12.85
N TYR A 170 -1.25 10.47 11.95
CA TYR A 170 0.15 10.14 11.74
C TYR A 170 1.00 11.39 11.45
N VAL A 171 0.59 12.20 10.46
CA VAL A 171 1.29 13.42 10.05
C VAL A 171 1.43 14.42 11.20
N LYS A 172 0.34 14.65 11.96
CA LYS A 172 0.38 15.56 13.12
C LYS A 172 1.33 15.06 14.19
N ARG A 173 1.21 13.78 14.54
CA ARG A 173 2.06 13.11 15.54
C ARG A 173 3.53 13.13 15.12
N LEU A 174 3.81 12.85 13.84
CA LEU A 174 5.14 12.83 13.29
C LEU A 174 5.83 14.20 13.39
N LEU A 175 5.16 15.29 13.02
CA LEU A 175 5.74 16.63 13.14
C LEU A 175 6.03 17.03 14.59
N VAL A 176 5.17 16.61 15.52
CA VAL A 176 5.38 16.81 16.96
C VAL A 176 6.61 16.04 17.43
N LEU A 177 6.75 14.77 17.06
CA LEU A 177 7.93 13.96 17.37
C LEU A 177 9.20 14.58 16.77
N CYS A 178 9.18 15.00 15.51
CA CYS A 178 10.34 15.65 14.88
C CYS A 178 10.73 16.95 15.59
N ARG A 179 9.77 17.73 16.09
CA ARG A 179 10.05 18.90 16.92
C ARG A 179 10.67 18.50 18.26
N ASP A 180 10.04 17.58 18.98
CA ASP A 180 10.42 17.21 20.35
C ASP A 180 11.82 16.57 20.40
N HIS A 181 12.22 15.90 19.31
CA HIS A 181 13.55 15.35 19.11
C HIS A 181 14.53 16.32 18.43
N ASN A 182 14.19 17.61 18.31
CA ASN A 182 15.02 18.66 17.68
C ASN A 182 15.48 18.36 16.24
N LEU A 183 14.73 17.55 15.50
CA LEU A 183 15.04 17.17 14.12
C LEU A 183 14.63 18.25 13.10
N LEU A 184 13.81 19.22 13.52
CA LEU A 184 13.34 20.33 12.69
C LEU A 184 14.27 21.54 12.77
N THR A 185 15.47 21.40 12.21
CA THR A 185 16.42 22.52 12.08
C THR A 185 15.86 23.65 11.19
N PRO A 186 16.42 24.88 11.24
CA PRO A 186 15.95 25.97 10.38
C PRO A 186 15.91 25.62 8.89
N ASN A 187 16.91 24.88 8.40
CA ASN A 187 16.94 24.40 7.01
C ASN A 187 15.80 23.41 6.71
N ARG A 188 15.48 22.50 7.64
CA ARG A 188 14.35 21.57 7.49
C ARG A 188 13.03 22.31 7.50
N LEU A 189 12.86 23.26 8.41
CA LEU A 189 11.67 24.12 8.42
C LEU A 189 11.53 24.92 7.13
N ALA A 190 12.63 25.39 6.53
CA ALA A 190 12.60 26.04 5.23
C ALA A 190 12.16 25.08 4.11
N GLN A 191 12.69 23.85 4.07
CA GLN A 191 12.27 22.82 3.12
C GLN A 191 10.77 22.51 3.22
N LEU A 192 10.24 22.39 4.44
CA LEU A 192 8.82 22.14 4.67
C LEU A 192 7.90 23.30 4.27
N GLN A 193 8.45 24.50 4.09
CA GLN A 193 7.73 25.67 3.56
C GLN A 193 7.88 25.83 2.04
N ASP A 194 8.82 25.11 1.42
CA ASP A 194 9.04 25.17 -0.02
C ASP A 194 8.06 24.23 -0.73
N LEU A 195 7.20 24.79 -1.58
CA LEU A 195 6.19 24.05 -2.34
C LEU A 195 6.84 23.00 -3.26
N ARG A 196 7.90 23.39 -3.98
CA ARG A 196 8.55 22.51 -4.94
C ARG A 196 9.17 21.32 -4.22
N TRP A 197 9.88 21.58 -3.12
CA TRP A 197 10.44 20.55 -2.28
C TRP A 197 9.36 19.62 -1.72
N CYS A 198 8.26 20.16 -1.19
CA CYS A 198 7.14 19.36 -0.66
C CYS A 198 6.49 18.49 -1.74
N LYS A 199 6.35 19.01 -2.96
CA LYS A 199 5.81 18.26 -4.09
C LYS A 199 6.73 17.12 -4.52
N GLU A 200 8.03 17.38 -4.60
CA GLU A 200 9.04 16.40 -5.04
C GLU A 200 9.33 15.32 -3.98
N HIS A 201 9.35 15.68 -2.69
CA HIS A 201 9.84 14.81 -1.62
C HIS A 201 8.75 14.20 -0.75
N ILE A 202 7.60 14.86 -0.63
CA ILE A 202 6.47 14.39 0.19
C ILE A 202 5.28 14.00 -0.69
N GLY A 203 5.08 14.69 -1.83
CA GLY A 203 3.94 14.51 -2.72
C GLY A 203 2.79 15.51 -2.47
N LEU A 204 3.03 16.54 -1.66
CA LEU A 204 2.01 17.56 -1.34
C LEU A 204 1.95 18.64 -2.43
N GLN A 205 0.73 19.07 -2.78
CA GLN A 205 0.52 20.19 -3.71
C GLN A 205 0.56 21.57 -3.02
N TYR A 206 0.89 21.60 -1.74
CA TYR A 206 1.00 22.80 -0.92
C TYR A 206 2.21 22.68 0.01
N PRO A 207 2.85 23.78 0.42
CA PRO A 207 3.83 23.77 1.49
C PRO A 207 3.29 23.04 2.72
N TRP A 208 4.05 22.09 3.26
CA TRP A 208 3.61 21.33 4.42
C TRP A 208 3.45 22.25 5.64
N LEU A 209 4.35 23.23 5.78
CA LEU A 209 4.29 24.29 6.78
C LEU A 209 4.11 25.66 6.13
N GLU A 210 3.35 26.54 6.78
CA GLU A 210 3.18 27.94 6.38
C GLU A 210 3.20 28.83 7.63
N LYS A 211 3.89 29.97 7.59
CA LYS A 211 3.98 30.93 8.71
C LYS A 211 2.80 31.89 8.71
N HIS A 212 2.29 32.22 7.54
CA HIS A 212 1.34 33.30 7.36
C HIS A 212 -0.09 32.78 7.29
N ARG A 213 -0.92 33.23 8.24
CA ARG A 213 -2.34 32.81 8.34
C ARG A 213 -3.12 33.07 7.06
N TRP A 214 -2.88 34.17 6.35
CA TRP A 214 -3.62 34.51 5.12
C TRP A 214 -3.34 33.56 3.96
N LYS A 215 -2.15 32.93 3.92
CA LYS A 215 -1.81 31.92 2.90
C LYS A 215 -2.46 30.55 3.14
N THR A 216 -3.10 30.36 4.30
CA THR A 216 -3.75 29.09 4.64
C THR A 216 -5.08 28.86 3.91
N ILE A 217 -5.64 29.91 3.32
CA ILE A 217 -6.86 29.89 2.51
C ILE A 217 -6.43 30.11 1.06
N VAL A 218 -6.62 29.10 0.22
CA VAL A 218 -6.29 29.16 -1.21
C VAL A 218 -7.57 28.93 -1.99
N SER A 219 -7.94 29.90 -2.81
CA SER A 219 -9.18 29.90 -3.60
C SER A 219 -10.44 29.68 -2.74
N GLY A 220 -10.52 30.35 -1.59
CA GLY A 220 -11.65 30.25 -0.66
C GLY A 220 -11.69 28.98 0.21
N HIS A 221 -10.82 28.00 -0.03
CA HIS A 221 -10.76 26.76 0.74
C HIS A 221 -9.58 26.74 1.71
N ARG A 222 -9.81 26.25 2.92
CA ARG A 222 -8.73 26.01 3.89
C ARG A 222 -7.92 24.80 3.48
N ARG A 223 -6.63 25.00 3.21
CA ARG A 223 -5.67 23.93 2.87
C ARG A 223 -4.85 23.45 4.06
N TYR A 224 -5.08 24.05 5.23
CA TYR A 224 -4.35 23.81 6.48
C TYR A 224 -5.32 23.54 7.63
N TYR A 225 -4.89 22.78 8.64
CA TYR A 225 -5.75 22.40 9.77
C TYR A 225 -6.26 23.61 10.57
N LYS A 226 -7.55 23.60 10.92
CA LYS A 226 -8.22 24.70 11.65
C LYS A 226 -7.82 24.82 13.14
N GLY A 227 -7.29 23.75 13.74
CA GLY A 227 -6.95 23.69 15.16
C GLY A 227 -5.61 23.03 15.47
N PHE A 228 -4.76 22.83 14.46
CA PHE A 228 -3.45 22.23 14.65
C PHE A 228 -2.37 23.11 14.02
N THR A 229 -1.44 23.55 14.86
CA THR A 229 -0.30 24.38 14.48
C THR A 229 0.93 23.84 15.17
N LEU A 230 2.06 23.86 14.47
CA LEU A 230 3.34 23.43 14.99
C LEU A 230 4.11 24.67 15.49
N LEU A 231 4.50 24.68 16.77
CA LEU A 231 5.36 25.72 17.33
C LEU A 231 6.81 25.21 17.33
N CYS A 232 7.70 25.83 16.56
CA CYS A 232 9.13 25.49 16.50
C CYS A 232 9.96 26.75 16.70
N ASN A 233 10.89 26.75 17.64
CA ASN A 233 11.80 27.88 17.92
C ASN A 233 11.07 29.22 18.04
N GLY A 234 9.97 29.24 18.81
CA GLY A 234 9.14 30.44 19.02
C GLY A 234 8.28 30.85 17.81
N THR A 235 8.41 30.20 16.66
CA THR A 235 7.63 30.50 15.45
C THR A 235 6.48 29.51 15.29
N LYS A 236 5.27 30.05 15.07
CA LYS A 236 4.06 29.28 14.82
C LYS A 236 3.90 28.98 13.33
N TYR A 237 3.67 27.71 13.01
CA TYR A 237 3.44 27.22 11.66
C TYR A 237 2.06 26.56 11.56
N PHE A 238 1.33 26.87 10.49
CA PHE A 238 0.13 26.18 10.06
C PHE A 238 0.52 24.93 9.28
N VAL A 239 -0.17 23.81 9.52
CA VAL A 239 0.17 22.52 8.92
C VAL A 239 -0.85 22.13 7.85
N CYS A 240 -0.36 21.74 6.67
CA CYS A 240 -1.18 21.34 5.54
C CYS A 240 -2.08 20.15 5.87
N SER A 241 -3.35 20.24 5.48
CA SER A 241 -4.39 19.22 5.72
C SER A 241 -4.80 18.47 4.46
N GLN A 242 -4.17 18.74 3.30
CA GLN A 242 -4.52 18.13 2.01
C GLN A 242 -3.80 16.79 1.82
N TRP A 243 -4.36 15.75 2.42
CA TRP A 243 -3.91 14.35 2.28
C TRP A 243 -5.01 13.54 1.57
N TRP A 244 -4.80 13.21 0.31
CA TRP A 244 -5.77 12.48 -0.53
C TRP A 244 -5.67 10.98 -0.31
N LYS A 245 -6.81 10.30 -0.11
CA LYS A 245 -6.88 8.86 0.22
C LYS A 245 -6.16 7.99 -0.79
N ASP A 246 -6.32 8.29 -2.08
CA ASP A 246 -5.73 7.51 -3.18
C ASP A 246 -4.20 7.57 -3.22
N LEU A 247 -3.59 8.49 -2.46
CA LEU A 247 -2.13 8.69 -2.37
C LEU A 247 -1.56 8.30 -1.00
N PHE A 248 -2.34 7.65 -0.13
CA PHE A 248 -1.89 7.34 1.24
C PHE A 248 -0.62 6.47 1.28
N GLU A 249 -0.50 5.49 0.39
CA GLU A 249 0.70 4.64 0.33
C GLU A 249 1.95 5.44 -0.07
N ASP A 250 1.81 6.32 -1.05
CA ASP A 250 2.90 7.21 -1.50
C ASP A 250 3.32 8.18 -0.40
N TYR A 251 2.34 8.79 0.30
CA TYR A 251 2.62 9.66 1.43
C TYR A 251 3.35 8.92 2.55
N GLU A 252 2.91 7.72 2.92
CA GLU A 252 3.55 6.95 3.98
C GLU A 252 5.00 6.62 3.61
N TYR A 253 5.22 6.17 2.37
CA TYR A 253 6.55 5.87 1.85
C TYR A 253 7.47 7.10 1.84
N ASN A 254 6.99 8.23 1.35
CA ASN A 254 7.76 9.48 1.26
C ASN A 254 8.08 10.05 2.65
N LEU A 255 7.11 10.03 3.56
CA LEU A 255 7.29 10.44 4.95
C LEU A 255 8.34 9.59 5.64
N ARG A 256 8.31 8.26 5.42
CA ARG A 256 9.34 7.35 5.93
C ARG A 256 10.74 7.74 5.45
N LYS A 257 10.93 7.94 4.14
CA LYS A 257 12.24 8.36 3.59
C LYS A 257 12.70 9.69 4.16
N TRP A 258 11.78 10.65 4.28
CA TRP A 258 12.08 11.95 4.84
C TRP A 258 12.56 11.82 6.29
N VAL A 259 11.85 11.09 7.13
CA VAL A 259 12.25 10.82 8.52
C VAL A 259 13.62 10.16 8.59
N GLU A 260 13.87 9.12 7.80
CA GLU A 260 15.17 8.45 7.74
C GLU A 260 16.29 9.44 7.39
N SER A 261 16.03 10.40 6.49
CA SER A 261 16.97 11.47 6.16
C SER A 261 17.24 12.44 7.32
N LEU A 262 16.33 12.59 8.29
CA LEU A 262 16.54 13.43 9.45
C LEU A 262 17.58 12.81 10.39
N PHE A 263 17.52 11.50 10.61
CA PHE A 263 18.42 10.78 11.51
C PHE A 263 19.81 10.52 10.89
N ASN A 264 19.89 10.40 9.56
CA ASN A 264 21.17 10.22 8.88
C ASN A 264 22.05 11.49 8.91
N ASN A 265 21.45 12.67 9.07
CA ASN A 265 22.16 13.95 9.10
C ASN A 265 22.37 14.52 10.52
N SER A 266 21.90 13.82 11.57
CA SER A 266 22.06 14.22 12.97
C SER A 266 23.22 13.49 13.68
N LEU A 267 23.92 12.61 12.97
CA LEU A 267 25.05 11.81 13.46
C LEU A 267 26.40 12.19 12.81
N SER A 268 26.43 13.32 12.12
CA SER A 268 27.61 14.02 11.58
C SER A 268 27.77 15.36 12.27
#